data_AF-A0A834G6K3-F1
#
_entry.id   AF-A0A834G6K3-F1
#
_cell.length_a   1.000
_cell.length_b   1.000
_cell.length_c   1.000
_cell.angle_alpha   90.00
_cell.angle_beta   90.00
_cell.angle_gamma   90.00
#
_symmetry.space_group_name_H-M   'P 1'
#
loop_
_entity.id
_entity.type
_entity.pdbx_description
1 polymer ?
#
loop_
_entity_poly.entity_id
_entity_poly.type
_entity_poly.pdbx_seq_one_letter_code
_entity_poly.pdbx_strand_id
1 'polypeptide(L)' 'MVQIIEQFQKCHVDHPVAKFFGECTDLKIKLDRCFRQEKAIKRKANFEESKKLKERLQAYRKETDVKDSDVTQSL' A
#
# COMPACT_ATOMS: atom_id res chain seq x y z
N MET A 1 -3.16 -3.05 -16.58
CA MET A 1 -4.12 -2.32 -15.72
C MET A 1 -4.90 -1.26 -16.50
N VAL A 2 -4.23 -0.37 -17.24
CA VAL A 2 -4.85 0.76 -17.95
C VAL A 2 -6.02 0.35 -18.87
N GLN A 3 -5.85 -0.73 -19.64
CA GLN A 3 -6.90 -1.23 -20.53
C GLN A 3 -8.22 -1.63 -19.82
N ILE A 4 -8.16 -2.13 -18.58
CA ILE A 4 -9.38 -2.51 -17.84
C ILE A 4 -10.12 -1.26 -17.32
N ILE A 5 -9.37 -0.22 -16.96
CA ILE A 5 -9.92 1.07 -16.56
C ILE A 5 -10.63 1.72 -17.75
N GLU A 6 -9.98 1.72 -18.92
CA GLU A 6 -10.55 2.28 -20.16
C GLU A 6 -11.85 1.57 -20.56
N GLN A 7 -11.87 0.23 -20.51
CA GLN A 7 -13.08 -0.55 -20.80
C GLN A 7 -14.21 -0.28 -19.81
N PHE A 8 -13.89 -0.15 -18.52
CA PHE A 8 -14.87 0.18 -17.49
C PHE A 8 -15.45 1.60 -17.67
N GLN A 9 -14.59 2.58 -17.99
CA GLN A 9 -15.01 3.94 -18.28
C GLN A 9 -15.86 4.00 -19.55
N LYS A 10 -15.47 3.27 -20.60
CA LYS A 10 -16.26 3.15 -21.83
C LYS A 10 -17.66 2.59 -21.54
N CYS A 11 -17.75 1.52 -20.74
CA CYS A 11 -19.06 0.98 -20.32
C CYS A 11 -19.91 2.01 -19.57
N HIS A 12 -19.31 2.83 -18.70
CA HIS A 12 -20.03 3.90 -17.99
C HIS A 12 -20.51 5.05 -18.89
N VAL A 13 -19.78 5.33 -19.98
CA VAL A 13 -20.14 6.35 -20.97
C VAL A 13 -21.23 5.84 -21.90
N ASP A 14 -21.11 4.59 -22.36
CA ASP A 14 -22.06 3.94 -23.26
C ASP A 14 -23.39 3.62 -22.54
N HIS A 15 -23.34 3.33 -21.24
CA HIS A 15 -24.49 2.93 -20.41
C HIS A 15 -24.72 3.87 -19.22
N PRO A 16 -25.05 5.15 -19.43
CA PRO A 16 -25.13 6.14 -18.35
C PRO A 16 -26.22 5.85 -17.31
N VAL A 17 -27.31 5.18 -17.72
CA VAL A 17 -28.41 4.77 -16.83
C VAL A 17 -28.20 3.32 -16.36
N ALA A 18 -27.87 2.41 -17.28
CA ALA A 18 -27.76 0.98 -16.99
C ALA A 18 -26.50 0.60 -16.17
N LYS A 19 -25.51 1.49 -16.04
CA LYS A 19 -24.44 1.35 -15.03
C LYS A 19 -24.98 1.20 -13.61
N PHE A 20 -26.10 1.85 -13.27
CA PHE A 20 -26.72 1.76 -11.95
C PHE A 20 -27.49 0.47 -11.74
N PHE A 21 -27.85 -0.21 -12.83
CA PHE A 21 -28.50 -1.52 -12.83
C PHE A 21 -27.49 -2.68 -12.92
N GLY A 22 -26.19 -2.37 -12.96
CA GLY A 22 -25.13 -3.37 -12.85
C GLY A 22 -24.62 -3.92 -14.19
N GLU A 23 -24.93 -3.32 -15.32
CA GLU A 23 -24.47 -3.77 -16.65
C GLU A 23 -22.93 -3.80 -16.78
N CYS A 24 -22.23 -2.93 -16.05
CA CYS A 24 -20.77 -2.87 -16.02
C CYS A 24 -20.12 -3.65 -14.85
N THR A 25 -20.89 -4.48 -14.12
CA THR A 25 -20.42 -5.13 -12.88
C THR A 25 -19.27 -6.12 -13.13
N ASP A 26 -19.28 -6.86 -14.22
CA ASP A 26 -18.21 -7.83 -14.52
C ASP A 26 -16.86 -7.15 -14.77
N LEU A 27 -16.87 -6.00 -15.46
CA LEU A 27 -15.68 -5.18 -15.67
C LEU A 27 -15.18 -4.61 -14.34
N LYS A 28 -16.09 -4.17 -13.46
CA LYS A 28 -15.77 -3.71 -12.10
C LYS A 28 -15.10 -4.80 -11.26
N ILE A 29 -15.64 -6.01 -11.25
CA ILE A 29 -15.09 -7.14 -10.48
C ILE A 29 -13.65 -7.44 -10.91
N LYS A 30 -13.39 -7.46 -12.21
CA LYS A 30 -12.03 -7.67 -12.76
C LYS A 30 -11.07 -6.57 -12.32
N LEU A 31 -11.51 -5.31 -12.40
CA LEU A 31 -10.72 -4.17 -11.96
C LEU A 31 -10.37 -4.24 -10.46
N ASP A 32 -11.37 -4.53 -9.62
CA ASP A 32 -11.21 -4.65 -8.17
C ASP A 32 -10.26 -5.80 -7.79
N ARG A 33 -10.31 -6.92 -8.50
CA ARG A 33 -9.39 -8.05 -8.27
C ARG A 33 -7.94 -7.63 -8.54
N CYS A 34 -7.69 -6.92 -9.63
CA CYS A 34 -6.35 -6.42 -9.97
C CYS A 34 -5.85 -5.45 -8.87
N PHE A 35 -6.65 -4.46 -8.47
CA PHE A 35 -6.25 -3.51 -7.44
C PHE A 35 -6.00 -4.16 -6.08
N ARG A 36 -6.79 -5.17 -5.70
CA ARG A 36 -6.59 -5.91 -4.45
C ARG A 36 -5.27 -6.66 -4.45
N GLN A 37 -4.91 -7.30 -5.56
CA GLN A 37 -3.63 -8.01 -5.71
C GLN A 37 -2.46 -7.03 -5.63
N GLU A 38 -2.52 -5.93 -6.38
CA GLU A 38 -1.46 -4.92 -6.37
C GLU A 38 -1.28 -4.28 -4.99
N LYS A 39 -2.40 -3.96 -4.32
CA LYS A 39 -2.40 -3.42 -2.95
C LYS A 39 -1.79 -4.41 -1.95
N ALA A 40 -2.07 -5.72 -2.09
CA ALA A 40 -1.50 -6.74 -1.22
C ALA A 40 0.02 -6.85 -1.38
N ILE A 41 0.53 -6.82 -2.61
CA ILE A 41 1.96 -6.86 -2.91
C ILE A 41 2.66 -5.63 -2.29
N LYS A 42 2.15 -4.43 -2.56
CA LYS A 42 2.71 -3.18 -2.02
C LYS A 42 2.68 -3.15 -0.50
N ARG A 43 1.58 -3.60 0.12
CA ARG A 43 1.47 -3.65 1.58
C ARG A 43 2.51 -4.57 2.21
N LYS A 44 2.80 -5.71 1.57
CA LYS A 44 3.84 -6.65 2.04
C LYS A 44 5.23 -6.01 1.95
N ALA A 45 5.57 -5.40 0.82
CA ALA A 45 6.84 -4.70 0.64
C ALA A 45 7.02 -3.57 1.67
N ASN A 46 6.02 -2.70 1.82
CA ASN A 46 6.07 -1.60 2.78
C ASN A 46 6.20 -2.09 4.22
N PHE A 47 5.57 -3.22 4.57
CA PHE A 47 5.69 -3.81 5.90
C PHE A 47 7.12 -4.31 6.18
N GLU A 48 7.73 -4.98 5.22
CA GLU A 48 9.11 -5.46 5.34
C GLU A 48 10.12 -4.31 5.46
N GLU A 49 9.96 -3.25 4.66
CA GLU A 49 10.81 -2.05 4.76
C GLU A 49 10.62 -1.32 6.09
N SER A 50 9.37 -1.14 6.53
CA SER A 50 9.07 -0.50 7.81
C SER A 50 9.63 -1.29 8.98
N LYS A 51 9.61 -2.63 8.91
CA LYS A 51 10.20 -3.51 9.92
C LYS A 51 11.72 -3.31 10.00
N LYS A 52 12.43 -3.35 8.86
CA LYS A 52 13.88 -3.12 8.80
C LYS A 52 14.26 -1.74 9.34
N LEU A 53 13.50 -0.71 8.97
CA LEU A 53 13.73 0.64 9.47
C LEU A 53 13.53 0.71 10.99
N LYS A 54 12.45 0.11 11.50
CA LYS A 54 12.16 0.07 12.94
C LYS A 54 13.28 -0.62 13.72
N GLU A 55 13.77 -1.75 13.22
CA GLU A 55 14.89 -2.49 13.85
C GLU A 55 16.16 -1.64 13.90
N ARG A 56 16.52 -0.96 12.80
CA ARG A 56 17.68 -0.06 12.75
C ARG A 56 17.54 1.10 13.73
N LEU A 57 16.37 1.73 13.79
CA LEU A 57 16.11 2.84 14.71
C LEU A 57 16.14 2.39 16.17
N GLN A 58 15.68 1.18 16.48
CA GLN A 58 15.76 0.62 17.82
C GLN A 58 17.21 0.31 18.22
N ALA A 59 18.02 -0.24 17.31
CA ALA A 59 19.45 -0.46 17.55
C ALA A 59 20.16 0.86 17.81
N TYR A 60 19.95 1.86 16.95
CA TYR A 60 20.52 3.19 17.12
C TYR A 60 20.13 3.84 18.45
N ARG A 61 18.85 3.76 18.85
CA ARG A 61 18.39 4.27 20.16
C ARG A 61 19.11 3.61 21.33
N LYS A 62 19.30 2.29 21.30
CA LYS A 62 20.04 1.58 22.34
C LYS A 62 21.50 2.02 22.38
N GLU A 63 22.14 2.17 21.21
CA GLU A 63 23.52 2.66 21.13
C GLU A 63 23.67 4.09 21.67
N THR A 64 22.72 4.98 21.37
CA THR A 64 22.74 6.35 21.88
C THR A 64 22.47 6.42 23.38
N ASP A 65 21.56 5.60 23.91
CA ASP A 65 21.24 5.54 25.34
C ASP A 65 22.44 5.01 26.15
N VAL A 66 23.15 4.01 25.61
CA VAL A 66 24.41 3.50 26.19
C VAL A 66 25.51 4.57 26.16
N LYS A 67 25.66 5.29 25.04
CA LYS A 67 26.66 6.37 24.93
C LYS A 67 26.36 7.54 25.86
N ASP A 68 25.10 7.92 26.03
CA ASP A 68 24.70 8.99 26.95
C ASP A 68 25.00 8.58 28.40
N SER A 69 24.75 7.31 28.75
CA SER A 69 25.08 6.79 30.09
C SER A 69 26.60 6.75 30.39
N ASP A 70 27.44 6.42 29.40
CA ASP A 70 28.92 6.46 29.54
C ASP A 70 29.46 7.90 29.65
N VAL A 71 28.85 8.87 28.93
CA VAL A 71 29.23 10.29 29.01
C VAL A 71 28.86 10.86 30.38
N THR A 72 27.74 10.46 30.97
CA THR A 72 27.36 10.89 32.33
C THR A 72 28.21 10.29 33.45
N GLN A 73 29.00 9.22 33.18
CA GLN A 73 29.86 8.59 34.17
C GLN A 73 31.31 9.10 34.15
N SER A 74 31.67 9.93 33.15
CA SER A 74 32.98 10.60 33.04
C SER A 74 32.96 12.10 33.41
N LEU A 75 31.86 12.61 33.97
CA LEU A 75 31.73 13.95 34.57
C LEU A 75 31.50 13.85 36.07
#